data_AF-T0NGI8-F1
#
_entry.id   AF-T0NGI8-F1
#
_cell.length_a   1.000
_cell.length_b   1.000
_cell.length_c   1.000
_cell.angle_alpha   90.00
_cell.angle_beta   90.00
_cell.angle_gamma   90.00
#
_symmetry.space_group_name_H-M   'P 1'
#
loop_
_entity.id
_entity.type
_entity.pdbx_description
1 polymer ?
#
loop_
_entity_poly.entity_id
_entity_poly.type
_entity_poly.pdbx_seq_one_letter_code
_entity_poly.pdbx_strand_id
1 'polypeptide(L)'
;MSQKVGMLDQQERSEILKLSWNNIFPNSIYGFLSLLSILLMYFLGMRQGTVFTDPILDPMLYQPFAGIAAIVLLNALLGRHPTVQAYLVGTLVVAYAYMAVAVLPDFSLFIFPLISLALSVMLALRINMPRKSKISRIAMFVSVSIFMLILGGALRFYNNPAEFTMAFGSIYDDENPLGVPFLFYNGIVIYSRFLVITVSIPIILMFTGLAAVLTENYHLIVKYASTRRIAGIGKNFNSALTVLSCQCEGITASFPSIVATVLLSAVIPLISLSIILILMTNLLLSRYFMKGRKVRILERIWAMPSKGYFTAIVAVFLPLEILFIVTSVYLGYFRNLTVFSAINISMFVYGILFYHAVAQILGFRINIPAYIEYIIIAVSTLLMFIWYIPALTTDSVTLVSYFVMMGFTSLISGALAGLLFQNINTRHRLLYFQYLTMMISTLAIVVFYISVIALHVIWPYFGMAEQIEFSLVIWGISLPFVWLGTNISLNSESSAAVPVIPYMDSGMKEPT
;
A
#
# COMPACT_ATOMS: atom_id res chain seq x y z
N MET A 1 20.63 -28.50 41.50
CA MET A 1 20.32 -27.39 40.57
C MET A 1 19.14 -27.68 39.63
N SER A 2 18.95 -28.90 39.12
CA SER A 2 17.84 -29.26 38.20
C SER A 2 16.42 -29.03 38.77
N GLN A 3 16.19 -29.30 40.07
CA GLN A 3 14.86 -29.17 40.68
C GLN A 3 14.41 -27.71 40.95
N LYS A 4 15.36 -26.76 41.09
CA LYS A 4 15.05 -25.34 41.29
C LYS A 4 14.62 -24.64 40.00
N VAL A 5 15.12 -25.09 38.85
CA VAL A 5 14.72 -24.57 37.53
C VAL A 5 13.29 -24.98 37.18
N GLY A 6 12.88 -26.20 37.56
CA GLY A 6 11.50 -26.66 37.34
C GLY A 6 10.43 -25.93 38.18
N MET A 7 10.75 -25.55 39.42
CA MET A 7 9.82 -24.80 40.27
C MET A 7 9.68 -23.33 39.85
N LEU A 8 10.74 -22.70 39.35
CA LEU A 8 10.68 -21.35 38.80
C LEU A 8 9.81 -21.30 37.52
N ASP A 9 9.94 -22.29 36.62
CA ASP A 9 9.10 -22.38 35.42
C ASP A 9 7.61 -22.63 35.76
N GLN A 10 7.31 -23.42 36.80
CA GLN A 10 5.92 -23.60 37.25
C GLN A 10 5.30 -22.35 37.88
N GLN A 11 6.07 -21.62 38.69
CA GLN A 11 5.58 -20.39 39.33
C GLN A 11 5.36 -19.29 38.28
N GLU A 12 6.29 -19.11 37.34
CA GLU A 12 6.19 -18.15 36.25
C GLU A 12 5.01 -18.47 35.32
N ARG A 13 4.79 -19.76 34.98
CA ARG A 13 3.59 -20.19 34.24
C ARG A 13 2.30 -19.92 35.00
N SER A 14 2.27 -20.13 36.31
CA SER A 14 1.06 -19.90 37.11
C SER A 14 0.68 -18.41 37.19
N GLU A 15 1.67 -17.51 37.24
CA GLU A 15 1.45 -16.07 37.22
C GLU A 15 1.02 -15.57 35.84
N ILE A 16 1.63 -16.08 34.76
CA ILE A 16 1.21 -15.78 33.38
C ILE A 16 -0.24 -16.23 33.15
N LEU A 17 -0.64 -17.39 33.67
CA LEU A 17 -2.02 -17.87 33.59
C LEU A 17 -2.99 -16.99 34.37
N LYS A 18 -2.67 -16.59 35.61
CA LYS A 18 -3.52 -15.69 36.41
C LYS A 18 -3.68 -14.31 35.77
N LEU A 19 -2.60 -13.74 35.23
CA LEU A 19 -2.62 -12.48 34.47
C LEU A 19 -3.43 -12.60 33.17
N SER A 20 -3.43 -13.78 32.53
CA SER A 20 -4.25 -14.04 31.35
C SER A 20 -5.74 -14.05 31.70
N TRP A 21 -6.17 -14.74 32.77
CA TRP A 21 -7.58 -14.86 33.13
C TRP A 21 -8.20 -13.54 33.61
N ASN A 22 -7.47 -12.75 34.40
CA ASN A 22 -7.93 -11.45 34.88
C ASN A 22 -8.16 -10.42 33.76
N ASN A 23 -7.54 -10.61 32.59
CA ASN A 23 -7.72 -9.73 31.43
C ASN A 23 -8.80 -10.24 30.45
N ILE A 24 -9.04 -11.55 30.37
CA ILE A 24 -10.01 -12.12 29.42
C ILE A 24 -11.45 -11.77 29.83
N PHE A 25 -11.81 -11.98 31.10
CA PHE A 25 -13.17 -11.79 31.59
C PHE A 25 -13.72 -10.35 31.38
N PRO A 26 -13.01 -9.27 31.76
CA PRO A 26 -13.51 -7.92 31.52
C PRO A 26 -13.58 -7.57 30.03
N ASN A 27 -12.65 -8.05 29.20
CA ASN A 27 -12.64 -7.76 27.77
C ASN A 27 -13.86 -8.35 27.06
N SER A 28 -14.26 -9.57 27.43
CA SER A 28 -15.48 -10.22 26.92
C SER A 28 -16.74 -9.45 27.29
N ILE A 29 -16.80 -8.87 28.49
CA ILE A 29 -17.94 -8.04 28.94
C ILE A 29 -18.06 -6.77 28.09
N TYR A 30 -16.96 -6.05 27.85
CA TYR A 30 -16.99 -4.85 26.98
C TYR A 30 -17.45 -5.19 25.56
N GLY A 31 -16.90 -6.27 24.99
CA GLY A 31 -17.29 -6.75 23.67
C GLY A 31 -18.78 -7.11 23.60
N PHE A 32 -19.26 -7.90 24.56
CA PHE A 32 -20.66 -8.30 24.64
C PHE A 32 -21.61 -7.10 24.80
N LEU A 33 -21.30 -6.17 25.70
CA LEU A 33 -22.10 -4.95 25.89
C LEU A 33 -22.11 -4.07 24.63
N SER A 34 -20.99 -3.98 23.91
CA SER A 34 -20.93 -3.24 22.64
C SER A 34 -21.80 -3.87 21.56
N LEU A 35 -21.84 -5.22 21.47
CA LEU A 35 -22.69 -5.95 20.55
C LEU A 35 -24.16 -5.80 20.92
N LEU A 36 -24.49 -5.96 22.21
CA LEU A 36 -25.85 -5.80 22.73
C LEU A 36 -26.40 -4.41 22.42
N SER A 37 -25.58 -3.36 22.59
CA SER A 37 -26.00 -2.00 22.30
C SER A 37 -26.32 -1.77 20.82
N ILE A 38 -25.54 -2.32 19.88
CA ILE A 38 -25.87 -2.27 18.44
C ILE A 38 -27.12 -3.08 18.10
N LEU A 39 -27.32 -4.25 18.72
CA LEU A 39 -28.55 -5.02 18.54
C LEU A 39 -29.77 -4.24 19.04
N LEU A 40 -29.67 -3.58 20.20
CA LEU A 40 -30.74 -2.72 20.72
C LEU A 40 -31.04 -1.55 19.78
N MET A 41 -30.02 -0.88 19.24
CA MET A 41 -30.20 0.16 18.22
C MET A 41 -31.04 -0.35 17.04
N TYR A 42 -30.68 -1.52 16.52
CA TYR A 42 -31.35 -2.12 15.38
C TYR A 42 -32.82 -2.48 15.69
N PHE A 43 -33.08 -3.20 16.79
CA PHE A 43 -34.44 -3.60 17.16
C PHE A 43 -35.33 -2.39 17.52
N LEU A 44 -34.79 -1.40 18.22
CA LEU A 44 -35.55 -0.18 18.56
C LEU A 44 -35.83 0.66 17.31
N GLY A 45 -34.85 0.78 16.40
CA GLY A 45 -35.03 1.51 15.15
C GLY A 45 -36.05 0.85 14.22
N MET A 46 -36.06 -0.48 14.13
CA MET A 46 -37.13 -1.20 13.40
C MET A 46 -38.50 -0.96 14.04
N ARG A 47 -38.59 -1.01 15.37
CA ARG A 47 -39.85 -0.76 16.10
C ARG A 47 -40.36 0.67 15.92
N GLN A 48 -39.47 1.64 15.83
CA GLN A 48 -39.78 3.05 15.59
C GLN A 48 -40.08 3.35 14.11
N GLY A 49 -39.81 2.41 13.20
CA GLY A 49 -39.96 2.62 11.76
C GLY A 49 -38.92 3.56 11.18
N THR A 50 -37.77 3.75 11.82
CA THR A 50 -36.66 4.59 11.33
C THR A 50 -35.55 3.77 10.67
N VAL A 51 -35.51 2.46 10.95
CA VAL A 51 -34.63 1.47 10.31
C VAL A 51 -35.48 0.55 9.44
N PHE A 52 -35.21 0.53 8.14
CA PHE A 52 -35.92 -0.29 7.16
C PHE A 52 -35.05 -1.43 6.64
N THR A 53 -35.69 -2.54 6.32
CA THR A 53 -35.01 -3.75 5.83
C THR A 53 -35.83 -4.34 4.71
N ASP A 54 -35.19 -4.60 3.57
CA ASP A 54 -35.86 -5.31 2.47
C ASP A 54 -36.20 -6.75 2.91
N PRO A 55 -37.47 -7.19 2.81
CA PRO A 55 -37.87 -8.57 3.13
C PRO A 55 -37.10 -9.65 2.36
N ILE A 56 -36.61 -9.34 1.15
CA ILE A 56 -35.82 -10.25 0.31
C ILE A 56 -34.47 -10.58 0.99
N LEU A 57 -34.01 -9.71 1.89
CA LEU A 57 -32.73 -9.83 2.58
C LEU A 57 -32.81 -10.51 3.93
N ASP A 58 -33.96 -11.01 4.37
CA ASP A 58 -34.13 -11.63 5.69
C ASP A 58 -32.98 -12.56 6.14
N PRO A 59 -32.45 -13.49 5.32
CA PRO A 59 -31.31 -14.31 5.73
C PRO A 59 -29.95 -13.59 5.67
N MET A 60 -29.80 -12.58 4.82
CA MET A 60 -28.55 -11.82 4.63
C MET A 60 -28.38 -10.74 5.70
N LEU A 61 -29.47 -10.14 6.16
CA LEU A 61 -29.53 -9.06 7.15
C LEU A 61 -28.77 -9.35 8.45
N TYR A 62 -28.70 -10.63 8.86
CA TYR A 62 -27.97 -11.04 10.05
C TYR A 62 -26.44 -11.11 9.86
N GLN A 63 -25.93 -11.09 8.62
CA GLN A 63 -24.51 -11.25 8.33
C GLN A 63 -23.61 -10.16 8.93
N PRO A 64 -23.94 -8.85 8.87
CA PRO A 64 -23.12 -7.81 9.49
C PRO A 64 -23.05 -7.97 11.01
N PHE A 65 -24.20 -8.30 11.65
CA PHE A 65 -24.26 -8.54 13.09
C PHE A 65 -23.51 -9.81 13.49
N ALA A 66 -23.63 -10.88 12.72
CA ALA A 66 -22.87 -12.11 12.91
C ALA A 66 -21.36 -11.87 12.73
N GLY A 67 -20.97 -11.02 11.77
CA GLY A 67 -19.59 -10.59 11.58
C GLY A 67 -19.04 -9.82 12.77
N ILE A 68 -19.79 -8.85 13.30
CA ILE A 68 -19.42 -8.12 14.52
C ILE A 68 -19.33 -9.07 15.71
N ALA A 69 -20.30 -9.97 15.89
CA ALA A 69 -20.30 -10.97 16.95
C ALA A 69 -19.09 -11.92 16.85
N ALA A 70 -18.75 -12.35 15.64
CA ALA A 70 -17.57 -13.16 15.38
C ALA A 70 -16.28 -12.41 15.73
N ILE A 71 -16.16 -11.12 15.38
CA ILE A 71 -15.00 -10.29 15.75
C ILE A 71 -14.90 -10.14 17.28
N VAL A 72 -16.03 -9.91 17.97
CA VAL A 72 -16.08 -9.84 19.44
C VAL A 72 -15.63 -11.17 20.07
N LEU A 73 -16.12 -12.30 19.56
CA LEU A 73 -15.75 -13.63 20.03
C LEU A 73 -14.26 -13.92 19.78
N LEU A 74 -13.77 -13.65 18.56
CA LEU A 74 -12.37 -13.81 18.20
C LEU A 74 -11.47 -12.93 19.08
N ASN A 75 -11.90 -11.71 19.39
CA ASN A 75 -11.16 -10.81 20.27
C ASN A 75 -11.04 -11.34 21.70
N ALA A 76 -12.07 -12.02 22.21
CA ALA A 76 -12.02 -12.71 23.50
C ALA A 76 -11.10 -13.95 23.46
N LEU A 77 -11.20 -14.77 22.41
CA LEU A 77 -10.41 -15.99 22.25
C LEU A 77 -8.91 -15.71 22.00
N LEU A 78 -8.61 -14.67 21.22
CA LEU A 78 -7.25 -14.30 20.80
C LEU A 78 -6.61 -13.26 21.72
N GLY A 79 -7.14 -13.04 22.93
CA GLY A 79 -6.60 -12.08 23.91
C GLY A 79 -5.12 -12.31 24.29
N ARG A 80 -4.56 -13.49 23.99
CA ARG A 80 -3.13 -13.79 24.15
C ARG A 80 -2.23 -13.11 23.11
N HIS A 81 -2.79 -12.69 21.98
CA HIS A 81 -2.07 -12.05 20.88
C HIS A 81 -2.44 -10.57 20.79
N PRO A 82 -1.77 -9.68 21.56
CA PRO A 82 -2.19 -8.28 21.71
C PRO A 82 -2.15 -7.48 20.39
N THR A 83 -1.32 -7.90 19.43
CA THR A 83 -1.28 -7.33 18.08
C THR A 83 -2.53 -7.65 17.29
N VAL A 84 -2.95 -8.91 17.26
CA VAL A 84 -4.19 -9.33 16.58
C VAL A 84 -5.39 -8.69 17.27
N GLN A 85 -5.39 -8.66 18.60
CA GLN A 85 -6.42 -7.99 19.39
C GLN A 85 -6.57 -6.50 19.00
N ALA A 86 -5.46 -5.79 18.79
CA ALA A 86 -5.50 -4.38 18.36
C ALA A 86 -6.18 -4.18 17.00
N TYR A 87 -6.01 -5.11 16.06
CA TYR A 87 -6.64 -5.05 14.74
C TYR A 87 -8.13 -5.43 14.78
N LEU A 88 -8.50 -6.43 15.59
CA LEU A 88 -9.91 -6.79 15.80
C LEU A 88 -10.67 -5.62 16.46
N VAL A 89 -10.11 -5.03 17.51
CA VAL A 89 -10.70 -3.85 18.15
C VAL A 89 -10.73 -2.65 17.21
N GLY A 90 -9.67 -2.43 16.42
CA GLY A 90 -9.66 -1.40 15.38
C GLY A 90 -10.79 -1.57 14.37
N THR A 91 -11.12 -2.81 14.00
CA THR A 91 -12.23 -3.13 13.08
C THR A 91 -13.58 -2.80 13.72
N LEU A 92 -13.76 -3.13 15.00
CA LEU A 92 -14.95 -2.74 15.77
C LEU A 92 -15.09 -1.22 15.86
N VAL A 93 -13.99 -0.49 16.10
CA VAL A 93 -13.98 0.98 16.14
C VAL A 93 -14.44 1.56 14.81
N VAL A 94 -13.95 1.05 13.67
CA VAL A 94 -14.38 1.50 12.34
C VAL A 94 -15.87 1.21 12.12
N ALA A 95 -16.32 -0.01 12.41
CA ALA A 95 -17.72 -0.42 12.23
C ALA A 95 -18.68 0.42 13.10
N TYR A 96 -18.36 0.64 14.37
CA TYR A 96 -19.21 1.42 15.27
C TYR A 96 -19.14 2.93 14.99
N ALA A 97 -17.98 3.46 14.55
CA ALA A 97 -17.88 4.83 14.08
C ALA A 97 -18.78 5.06 12.86
N TYR A 98 -18.79 4.10 11.91
CA TYR A 98 -19.71 4.15 10.77
C TYR A 98 -21.18 4.17 11.22
N MET A 99 -21.58 3.22 12.06
CA MET A 99 -22.97 3.16 12.56
C MET A 99 -23.37 4.44 13.31
N ALA A 100 -22.46 5.04 14.07
CA ALA A 100 -22.70 6.30 14.75
C ALA A 100 -22.94 7.46 13.77
N VAL A 101 -22.17 7.54 12.68
CA VAL A 101 -22.37 8.57 11.65
C VAL A 101 -23.66 8.32 10.86
N ALA A 102 -23.97 7.06 10.54
CA ALA A 102 -25.18 6.70 9.79
C ALA A 102 -26.46 7.07 10.56
N VAL A 103 -26.46 6.96 11.88
CA VAL A 103 -27.62 7.22 12.76
C VAL A 103 -27.62 8.66 13.32
N LEU A 104 -26.64 9.49 12.96
CA LEU A 104 -26.51 10.87 13.45
C LEU A 104 -27.79 11.75 13.33
N PRO A 105 -28.67 11.59 12.31
CA PRO A 105 -29.93 12.32 12.25
C PRO A 105 -30.93 12.00 13.37
N ASP A 106 -30.86 10.79 13.94
CA ASP A 106 -31.80 10.31 14.95
C ASP A 106 -31.11 10.21 16.32
N PHE A 107 -31.25 11.27 17.11
CA PHE A 107 -30.62 11.35 18.43
C PHE A 107 -31.04 10.23 19.39
N SER A 108 -32.26 9.68 19.22
CA SER A 108 -32.78 8.62 20.08
C SER A 108 -32.03 7.30 19.87
N LEU A 109 -31.61 7.03 18.64
CA LEU A 109 -30.84 5.86 18.28
C LEU A 109 -29.32 6.09 18.35
N PHE A 110 -28.86 7.34 18.19
CA PHE A 110 -27.44 7.70 18.18
C PHE A 110 -26.66 7.29 19.44
N ILE A 111 -27.33 7.25 20.60
CA ILE A 111 -26.68 6.90 21.88
C ILE A 111 -26.12 5.48 21.89
N PHE A 112 -26.76 4.54 21.19
CA PHE A 112 -26.35 3.14 21.16
C PHE A 112 -25.01 2.90 20.43
N PRO A 113 -24.83 3.29 19.15
CA PRO A 113 -23.53 3.14 18.49
C PRO A 113 -22.44 3.97 19.17
N LEU A 114 -22.78 5.10 19.81
CA LEU A 114 -21.83 5.86 20.62
C LEU A 114 -21.35 5.08 21.86
N ILE A 115 -22.25 4.39 22.57
CA ILE A 115 -21.89 3.49 23.67
C ILE A 115 -20.99 2.36 23.15
N SER A 116 -21.36 1.70 22.04
CA SER A 116 -20.54 0.63 21.46
C SER A 116 -19.15 1.11 21.04
N LEU A 117 -19.05 2.31 20.47
CA LEU A 117 -17.79 2.96 20.13
C LEU A 117 -16.96 3.27 21.37
N ALA A 118 -17.56 3.86 22.40
CA ALA A 118 -16.89 4.17 23.67
C ALA A 118 -16.35 2.91 24.35
N LEU A 119 -17.16 1.84 24.42
CA LEU A 119 -16.73 0.54 24.96
C LEU A 119 -15.59 -0.08 24.15
N SER A 120 -15.60 0.06 22.82
CA SER A 120 -14.52 -0.41 21.95
C SER A 120 -13.23 0.38 22.12
N VAL A 121 -13.32 1.69 22.33
CA VAL A 121 -12.16 2.52 22.67
C VAL A 121 -11.62 2.16 24.06
N MET A 122 -12.49 1.92 25.05
CA MET A 122 -12.07 1.45 26.37
C MET A 122 -11.36 0.08 26.28
N LEU A 123 -11.91 -0.84 25.49
CA LEU A 123 -11.30 -2.13 25.19
C LEU A 123 -9.93 -1.96 24.52
N ALA A 124 -9.82 -1.04 23.55
CA ALA A 124 -8.55 -0.69 22.92
C ALA A 124 -7.52 -0.22 23.95
N LEU A 125 -7.91 0.62 24.90
CA LEU A 125 -7.01 1.12 25.95
C LEU A 125 -6.54 0.02 26.91
N ARG A 126 -7.27 -1.08 27.07
CA ARG A 126 -6.92 -2.21 27.95
C ARG A 126 -6.02 -3.27 27.31
N ILE A 127 -5.74 -3.19 26.01
CA ILE A 127 -4.84 -4.13 25.34
C ILE A 127 -3.45 -4.09 25.99
N ASN A 128 -2.90 -5.27 26.29
CA ASN A 128 -1.60 -5.46 26.93
C ASN A 128 -0.45 -5.19 25.96
N MET A 129 -0.24 -3.91 25.63
CA MET A 129 0.78 -3.41 24.72
C MET A 129 1.28 -2.04 25.19
N PRO A 130 2.57 -1.68 24.96
CA PRO A 130 3.09 -0.36 25.31
C PRO A 130 2.23 0.77 24.75
N ARG A 131 1.86 1.75 25.59
CA ARG A 131 0.88 2.80 25.26
C ARG A 131 1.15 3.50 23.92
N LYS A 132 2.41 3.91 23.66
CA LYS A 132 2.80 4.57 22.40
C LYS A 132 2.61 3.67 21.17
N SER A 133 3.05 2.42 21.26
CA SER A 133 2.91 1.42 20.18
C SER A 133 1.45 1.10 19.90
N LYS A 134 0.66 0.95 20.97
CA LYS A 134 -0.77 0.62 20.91
C LYS A 134 -1.59 1.70 20.21
N ILE A 135 -1.48 2.95 20.68
CA ILE A 135 -2.23 4.07 20.10
C ILE A 135 -1.84 4.27 18.63
N SER A 136 -0.54 4.25 18.33
CA SER A 136 -0.05 4.42 16.96
C SER A 136 -0.58 3.32 16.02
N ARG A 137 -0.55 2.05 16.43
CA ARG A 137 -1.06 0.93 15.61
C ARG A 137 -2.55 1.02 15.36
N ILE A 138 -3.35 1.27 16.40
CA ILE A 138 -4.81 1.35 16.25
C ILE A 138 -5.20 2.55 15.40
N ALA A 139 -4.59 3.71 15.63
CA ALA A 139 -4.84 4.91 14.83
C ALA A 139 -4.46 4.71 13.35
N MET A 140 -3.28 4.14 13.07
CA MET A 140 -2.87 3.82 11.69
C MET A 140 -3.82 2.79 11.06
N PHE A 141 -4.21 1.75 11.78
CA PHE A 141 -5.15 0.74 11.28
C PHE A 141 -6.51 1.35 10.94
N VAL A 142 -7.10 2.12 11.86
CA VAL A 142 -8.39 2.80 11.64
C VAL A 142 -8.30 3.74 10.43
N SER A 143 -7.22 4.53 10.33
CA SER A 143 -7.00 5.44 9.19
C SER A 143 -6.87 4.69 7.87
N VAL A 144 -6.09 3.62 7.82
CA VAL A 144 -5.89 2.80 6.61
C VAL A 144 -7.20 2.12 6.21
N SER A 145 -7.93 1.53 7.16
CA SER A 145 -9.21 0.88 6.91
C SER A 145 -10.26 1.86 6.36
N ILE A 146 -10.38 3.06 6.94
CA ILE A 146 -11.30 4.09 6.42
C ILE A 146 -10.88 4.53 5.01
N PHE A 147 -9.59 4.76 4.78
CA PHE A 147 -9.09 5.13 3.46
C PHE A 147 -9.35 4.04 2.42
N MET A 148 -9.15 2.77 2.77
CA MET A 148 -9.48 1.63 1.90
C MET A 148 -10.98 1.50 1.64
N LEU A 149 -11.85 1.78 2.62
CA LEU A 149 -13.30 1.82 2.43
C LEU A 149 -13.74 2.91 1.45
N ILE A 150 -13.18 4.11 1.57
CA ILE A 150 -13.48 5.24 0.67
C ILE A 150 -12.94 4.99 -0.72
N LEU A 151 -11.65 4.66 -0.83
CA LEU A 151 -11.01 4.40 -2.12
C LEU A 151 -11.63 3.21 -2.83
N GLY A 152 -11.94 2.14 -2.09
CA GLY A 152 -12.59 0.96 -2.61
C GLY A 152 -14.05 1.17 -3.00
N GLY A 153 -14.62 2.38 -2.90
CA GLY A 153 -16.04 2.61 -3.22
C GLY A 153 -17.04 1.89 -2.29
N ALA A 154 -16.55 1.14 -1.30
CA ALA A 154 -17.39 0.49 -0.29
C ALA A 154 -18.03 1.51 0.64
N LEU A 155 -17.41 2.68 0.84
CA LEU A 155 -17.99 3.82 1.53
C LEU A 155 -18.15 4.99 0.56
N ARG A 156 -19.39 5.38 0.27
CA ARG A 156 -19.74 6.51 -0.59
C ARG A 156 -20.41 7.60 0.24
N PHE A 157 -20.06 8.85 -0.04
CA PHE A 157 -20.76 10.00 0.54
C PHE A 157 -21.96 10.30 -0.37
N TYR A 158 -23.16 10.22 0.21
CA TYR A 158 -24.39 10.47 -0.51
C TYR A 158 -25.21 11.46 0.29
N ASN A 159 -25.65 12.54 -0.35
CA ASN A 159 -26.48 13.56 0.28
C ASN A 159 -27.90 13.43 -0.26
N ASN A 160 -28.69 12.55 0.35
CA ASN A 160 -30.09 12.37 -0.02
C ASN A 160 -30.97 12.82 1.16
N PRO A 161 -32.03 13.62 0.94
CA PRO A 161 -33.06 13.87 1.94
C PRO A 161 -33.94 12.63 2.19
N ALA A 162 -33.34 11.46 2.38
CA ALA A 162 -34.08 10.26 2.76
C ALA A 162 -34.79 10.47 4.10
N GLU A 163 -36.07 10.10 4.18
CA GLU A 163 -36.88 10.18 5.40
C GLU A 163 -36.50 9.10 6.43
N PHE A 164 -35.75 8.08 6.01
CA PHE A 164 -35.25 7.02 6.87
C PHE A 164 -33.88 7.34 7.45
N THR A 165 -33.64 6.89 8.69
CA THR A 165 -32.33 7.00 9.34
C THR A 165 -31.34 6.00 8.73
N MET A 166 -31.80 4.77 8.52
CA MET A 166 -31.00 3.69 7.95
C MET A 166 -31.90 2.74 7.15
N ALA A 167 -31.45 2.28 5.99
CA ALA A 167 -32.11 1.23 5.24
C ALA A 167 -31.09 0.16 4.81
N PHE A 168 -31.47 -1.10 4.94
CA PHE A 168 -30.67 -2.25 4.50
C PHE A 168 -31.26 -2.78 3.20
N GLY A 169 -30.50 -2.65 2.12
CA GLY A 169 -30.83 -3.12 0.77
C GLY A 169 -29.79 -4.10 0.24
N SER A 170 -30.11 -4.75 -0.87
CA SER A 170 -29.20 -5.63 -1.57
C SER A 170 -28.24 -4.81 -2.41
N ILE A 171 -27.05 -5.33 -2.66
CA ILE A 171 -26.18 -4.74 -3.69
C ILE A 171 -26.84 -4.74 -5.08
N TYR A 172 -27.77 -5.69 -5.33
CA TYR A 172 -28.51 -5.78 -6.59
C TYR A 172 -29.60 -4.70 -6.74
N ASP A 173 -29.92 -3.97 -5.67
CA ASP A 173 -30.82 -2.81 -5.71
C ASP A 173 -30.07 -1.52 -6.04
N ASP A 174 -28.76 -1.49 -5.76
CA ASP A 174 -27.86 -0.35 -6.00
C ASP A 174 -27.21 -0.41 -7.37
N GLU A 175 -26.83 -1.61 -7.81
CA GLU A 175 -26.10 -1.85 -9.06
C GLU A 175 -26.72 -3.00 -9.86
N ASN A 176 -26.60 -2.95 -11.18
CA ASN A 176 -27.05 -4.05 -12.05
C ASN A 176 -26.30 -5.35 -11.67
N PRO A 177 -26.97 -6.52 -11.56
CA PRO A 177 -26.32 -7.78 -11.23
C PRO A 177 -25.07 -8.14 -12.04
N LEU A 178 -24.99 -7.71 -13.31
CA LEU A 178 -23.82 -7.91 -14.16
C LEU A 178 -22.63 -6.99 -13.81
N GLY A 179 -22.89 -5.87 -13.14
CA GLY A 179 -21.90 -4.90 -12.69
C GLY A 179 -21.38 -5.14 -11.27
N VAL A 180 -22.00 -6.04 -10.49
CA VAL A 180 -21.59 -6.32 -9.10
C VAL A 180 -20.26 -7.07 -9.09
N PRO A 181 -19.19 -6.51 -8.49
CA PRO A 181 -17.90 -7.20 -8.42
C PRO A 181 -18.01 -8.40 -7.48
N PHE A 182 -17.24 -9.46 -7.76
CA PHE A 182 -17.20 -10.68 -6.95
C PHE A 182 -16.99 -10.42 -5.45
N LEU A 183 -16.19 -9.40 -5.09
CA LEU A 183 -15.98 -9.03 -3.70
C LEU A 183 -17.26 -8.57 -3.00
N PHE A 184 -18.21 -7.99 -3.72
CA PHE A 184 -19.51 -7.56 -3.20
C PHE A 184 -20.62 -8.57 -3.48
N TYR A 185 -20.30 -9.77 -3.96
CA TYR A 185 -21.33 -10.77 -4.21
C TYR A 185 -22.09 -11.09 -2.92
N ASN A 186 -23.43 -11.03 -2.97
CA ASN A 186 -24.30 -11.10 -1.80
C ASN A 186 -24.02 -10.01 -0.74
N GLY A 187 -23.49 -8.87 -1.17
CA GLY A 187 -23.24 -7.72 -0.32
C GLY A 187 -24.54 -7.04 0.10
N ILE A 188 -24.49 -6.42 1.27
CA ILE A 188 -25.57 -5.64 1.85
C ILE A 188 -25.18 -4.17 1.74
N VAL A 189 -26.08 -3.38 1.21
CA VAL A 189 -25.94 -1.93 1.13
C VAL A 189 -26.70 -1.32 2.30
N ILE A 190 -26.00 -0.60 3.16
CA ILE A 190 -26.61 0.15 4.25
C ILE A 190 -26.67 1.60 3.80
N TYR A 191 -27.88 2.04 3.42
CA TYR A 191 -28.17 3.41 3.08
C TYR A 191 -28.41 4.22 4.35
N SER A 192 -27.78 5.37 4.44
CA SER A 192 -28.09 6.39 5.45
C SER A 192 -28.17 7.76 4.78
N ARG A 193 -28.57 8.78 5.53
CA ARG A 193 -28.72 10.14 5.02
C ARG A 193 -27.43 10.76 4.47
N PHE A 194 -26.27 10.37 5.02
CA PHE A 194 -24.97 10.97 4.70
C PHE A 194 -24.01 10.01 3.99
N LEU A 195 -24.19 8.70 4.22
CA LEU A 195 -23.27 7.67 3.80
C LEU A 195 -24.04 6.49 3.22
N VAL A 196 -23.47 5.88 2.20
CA VAL A 196 -23.86 4.55 1.73
C VAL A 196 -22.66 3.65 1.91
N ILE A 197 -22.82 2.58 2.69
CA ILE A 197 -21.78 1.56 2.80
C ILE A 197 -22.25 0.27 2.15
N THR A 198 -21.36 -0.38 1.41
CA THR A 198 -21.59 -1.73 0.92
C THR A 198 -20.67 -2.67 1.68
N VAL A 199 -21.26 -3.67 2.32
CA VAL A 199 -20.56 -4.61 3.19
C VAL A 199 -20.79 -6.03 2.69
N SER A 200 -19.70 -6.79 2.60
CA SER A 200 -19.73 -8.23 2.33
C SER A 200 -18.69 -8.93 3.20
N ILE A 201 -18.87 -10.24 3.42
CA ILE A 201 -17.89 -11.05 4.17
C ILE A 201 -16.49 -11.02 3.49
N PRO A 202 -16.37 -11.20 2.16
CA PRO A 202 -15.06 -11.12 1.49
C PRO A 202 -14.37 -9.78 1.70
N ILE A 203 -15.11 -8.67 1.67
CA ILE A 203 -14.55 -7.32 1.84
C ILE A 203 -14.09 -7.10 3.26
N ILE A 204 -14.90 -7.47 4.27
CA ILE A 204 -14.51 -7.32 5.66
C ILE A 204 -13.20 -8.09 5.92
N LEU A 205 -13.11 -9.35 5.48
CA LEU A 205 -11.93 -10.18 5.68
C LEU A 205 -10.71 -9.62 4.96
N MET A 206 -10.87 -9.25 3.69
CA MET A 206 -9.76 -8.76 2.87
C MET A 206 -9.28 -7.38 3.33
N PHE A 207 -10.18 -6.44 3.62
CA PHE A 207 -9.81 -5.08 4.05
C PHE A 207 -9.17 -5.12 5.43
N THR A 208 -9.70 -5.92 6.35
CA THR A 208 -9.10 -6.12 7.68
C THR A 208 -7.71 -6.73 7.58
N GLY A 209 -7.55 -7.78 6.78
CA GLY A 209 -6.27 -8.46 6.59
C GLY A 209 -5.21 -7.55 5.99
N LEU A 210 -5.56 -6.81 4.93
CA LEU A 210 -4.64 -5.89 4.27
C LEU A 210 -4.32 -4.67 5.12
N ALA A 211 -5.32 -4.06 5.76
CA ALA A 211 -5.09 -2.96 6.69
C ALA A 211 -4.17 -3.38 7.84
N ALA A 212 -4.28 -4.62 8.34
CA ALA A 212 -3.37 -5.15 9.36
C ALA A 212 -1.94 -5.31 8.83
N VAL A 213 -1.77 -5.92 7.65
CA VAL A 213 -0.45 -6.11 7.00
C VAL A 213 0.23 -4.78 6.70
N LEU A 214 -0.52 -3.82 6.13
CA LEU A 214 -0.05 -2.46 5.87
C LEU A 214 0.32 -1.75 7.18
N THR A 215 -0.52 -1.83 8.20
CA THR A 215 -0.25 -1.20 9.50
C THR A 215 1.01 -1.75 10.16
N GLU A 216 1.26 -3.06 10.11
CA GLU A 216 2.51 -3.64 10.59
C GLU A 216 3.72 -3.12 9.81
N ASN A 217 3.61 -3.05 8.48
CA ASN A 217 4.67 -2.53 7.62
C ASN A 217 4.99 -1.06 7.95
N TYR A 218 3.96 -0.19 8.00
CA TYR A 218 4.07 1.20 8.42
C TYR A 218 4.72 1.34 9.80
N HIS A 219 4.22 0.59 10.77
CA HIS A 219 4.73 0.63 12.13
C HIS A 219 6.20 0.21 12.20
N LEU A 220 6.61 -0.85 11.49
CA LEU A 220 8.00 -1.31 11.48
C LEU A 220 8.94 -0.30 10.81
N ILE A 221 8.52 0.31 9.71
CA ILE A 221 9.31 1.33 8.99
C ILE A 221 9.44 2.60 9.84
N VAL A 222 8.35 3.09 10.42
CA VAL A 222 8.38 4.25 11.33
C VAL A 222 9.23 3.94 12.56
N LYS A 223 9.11 2.74 13.14
CA LYS A 223 9.95 2.32 14.26
C LYS A 223 11.43 2.31 13.85
N TYR A 224 11.77 1.69 12.73
CA TYR A 224 13.13 1.66 12.19
C TYR A 224 13.71 3.07 11.99
N ALA A 225 12.94 3.96 11.38
CA ALA A 225 13.34 5.35 11.17
C ALA A 225 13.49 6.12 12.49
N SER A 226 12.59 5.90 13.45
CA SER A 226 12.60 6.61 14.74
C SER A 226 13.71 6.14 15.68
N THR A 227 14.02 4.84 15.74
CA THR A 227 15.10 4.30 16.58
C THR A 227 16.48 4.78 16.11
N ARG A 228 16.61 5.10 14.82
CA ARG A 228 17.86 5.56 14.20
C ARG A 228 17.98 7.09 14.08
N ARG A 229 17.09 7.86 14.72
CA ARG A 229 17.10 9.35 14.73
C ARG A 229 18.23 10.02 15.53
N ILE A 230 19.13 9.27 16.16
CA ILE A 230 20.19 9.85 17.01
C ILE A 230 21.29 10.58 16.21
N ALA A 231 21.31 10.50 14.87
CA ALA A 231 22.19 11.32 14.03
C ALA A 231 21.45 11.89 12.79
N GLY A 232 20.99 13.15 12.87
CA GLY A 232 20.52 13.93 11.71
C GLY A 232 19.01 13.91 11.45
N ILE A 233 18.29 14.80 12.12
CA ILE A 233 16.82 14.85 12.28
C ILE A 233 16.00 15.01 10.97
N GLY A 234 16.58 15.48 9.86
CA GLY A 234 15.81 15.75 8.62
C GLY A 234 15.90 14.71 7.50
N LYS A 235 16.98 13.92 7.42
CA LYS A 235 17.34 13.21 6.18
C LYS A 235 16.81 11.77 6.06
N ASN A 236 16.55 11.09 7.18
CA ASN A 236 16.06 9.70 7.17
C ASN A 236 14.52 9.61 7.12
N PHE A 237 13.82 10.71 7.46
CA PHE A 237 12.36 10.74 7.42
C PHE A 237 11.83 10.82 5.99
N ASN A 238 12.49 11.57 5.11
CA ASN A 238 12.16 11.61 3.69
C ASN A 238 12.39 10.23 3.04
N SER A 239 13.51 9.55 3.30
CA SER A 239 13.74 8.18 2.82
C SER A 239 12.64 7.22 3.29
N ALA A 240 12.24 7.29 4.57
CA ALA A 240 11.18 6.45 5.11
C ALA A 240 9.81 6.78 4.52
N LEU A 241 9.47 8.06 4.31
CA LEU A 241 8.24 8.50 3.65
C LEU A 241 8.19 8.02 2.19
N THR A 242 9.28 8.14 1.44
CA THR A 242 9.35 7.65 0.04
C THR A 242 9.17 6.13 -0.01
N VAL A 243 9.77 5.40 0.93
CA VAL A 243 9.61 3.94 1.09
C VAL A 243 8.16 3.54 1.42
N LEU A 244 7.48 4.35 2.23
CA LEU A 244 6.08 4.13 2.61
C LEU A 244 5.10 4.40 1.46
N SER A 245 5.34 5.44 0.68
CA SER A 245 4.55 5.78 -0.51
C SER A 245 4.56 4.64 -1.54
N CYS A 246 5.73 4.07 -1.83
CA CYS A 246 5.92 3.05 -2.87
C CYS A 246 5.12 1.74 -2.70
N GLN A 247 5.09 1.17 -1.50
CA GLN A 247 4.51 -0.17 -1.27
C GLN A 247 3.00 -0.12 -1.07
N CYS A 248 2.52 1.02 -0.57
CA CYS A 248 1.14 1.19 -0.18
C CYS A 248 0.30 1.73 -1.33
N GLU A 249 0.88 2.57 -2.20
CA GLU A 249 0.23 3.03 -3.44
C GLU A 249 -0.24 1.86 -4.30
N GLY A 250 0.55 0.78 -4.41
CA GLY A 250 0.12 -0.39 -5.16
C GLY A 250 -1.14 -1.04 -4.57
N ILE A 251 -1.17 -1.32 -3.25
CA ILE A 251 -2.34 -1.93 -2.64
C ILE A 251 -3.52 -0.96 -2.58
N THR A 252 -3.30 0.33 -2.32
CA THR A 252 -4.39 1.30 -2.29
C THR A 252 -4.91 1.68 -3.67
N ALA A 253 -4.10 1.58 -4.73
CA ALA A 253 -4.51 1.86 -6.11
C ALA A 253 -5.18 0.65 -6.81
N SER A 254 -4.81 -0.59 -6.47
CA SER A 254 -5.52 -1.78 -6.99
C SER A 254 -6.96 -1.80 -6.53
N PHE A 255 -7.18 -1.38 -5.29
CA PHE A 255 -8.41 -1.64 -4.55
C PHE A 255 -9.67 -1.00 -5.12
N PRO A 256 -9.70 0.33 -5.41
CA PRO A 256 -10.81 0.96 -6.14
C PRO A 256 -11.21 0.20 -7.39
N SER A 257 -10.22 -0.35 -8.09
CA SER A 257 -10.45 -0.98 -9.38
C SER A 257 -10.85 -2.44 -9.29
N ILE A 258 -10.55 -3.17 -8.20
CA ILE A 258 -11.18 -4.47 -7.96
C ILE A 258 -12.70 -4.29 -7.80
N VAL A 259 -13.11 -3.16 -7.24
CA VAL A 259 -14.51 -2.80 -7.03
C VAL A 259 -15.17 -2.27 -8.30
N ALA A 260 -14.40 -1.75 -9.27
CA ALA A 260 -14.97 -1.20 -10.49
C ALA A 260 -14.83 -2.11 -11.73
N THR A 261 -14.03 -3.19 -11.70
CA THR A 261 -13.72 -3.98 -12.91
C THR A 261 -14.09 -5.47 -12.82
N VAL A 262 -14.76 -5.93 -13.88
CA VAL A 262 -15.07 -7.35 -14.21
C VAL A 262 -13.81 -8.20 -14.47
N LEU A 263 -12.63 -7.59 -14.65
CA LEU A 263 -11.36 -8.26 -14.95
C LEU A 263 -10.64 -8.83 -13.70
N LEU A 264 -11.38 -9.58 -12.89
CA LEU A 264 -10.88 -10.17 -11.63
C LEU A 264 -9.66 -11.08 -11.81
N SER A 265 -9.51 -11.74 -12.96
CA SER A 265 -8.41 -12.69 -13.19
C SER A 265 -7.03 -12.04 -13.21
N ALA A 266 -6.91 -10.79 -13.70
CA ALA A 266 -5.63 -10.09 -13.81
C ALA A 266 -5.23 -9.33 -12.54
N VAL A 267 -6.20 -8.93 -11.70
CA VAL A 267 -5.93 -8.17 -10.47
C VAL A 267 -5.49 -9.08 -9.31
N ILE A 268 -6.00 -10.33 -9.24
CA ILE A 268 -5.61 -11.29 -8.20
C ILE A 268 -4.08 -11.53 -8.16
N PRO A 269 -3.39 -11.78 -9.29
CA PRO A 269 -1.93 -11.87 -9.31
C PRO A 269 -1.22 -10.61 -8.81
N LEU A 270 -1.69 -9.42 -9.14
CA LEU A 270 -1.09 -8.16 -8.70
C LEU A 270 -1.22 -7.93 -7.20
N ILE A 271 -2.39 -8.23 -6.62
CA ILE A 271 -2.60 -8.18 -5.17
C ILE A 271 -1.69 -9.20 -4.49
N SER A 272 -1.67 -10.44 -5.00
CA SER A 272 -0.85 -11.52 -4.43
C SER A 272 0.63 -11.14 -4.45
N LEU A 273 1.10 -10.58 -5.57
CA LEU A 273 2.46 -10.05 -5.70
C LEU A 273 2.70 -8.93 -4.68
N SER A 274 1.79 -7.97 -4.55
CA SER A 274 1.92 -6.86 -3.59
C SER A 274 1.98 -7.36 -2.14
N ILE A 275 1.11 -8.31 -1.75
CA ILE A 275 1.12 -8.95 -0.42
C ILE A 275 2.45 -9.66 -0.18
N ILE A 276 2.92 -10.46 -1.14
CA ILE A 276 4.21 -11.18 -1.03
C ILE A 276 5.36 -10.20 -0.83
N LEU A 277 5.41 -9.13 -1.63
CA LEU A 277 6.45 -8.09 -1.54
C LEU A 277 6.44 -7.39 -0.17
N ILE A 278 5.26 -7.06 0.38
CA ILE A 278 5.14 -6.46 1.71
C ILE A 278 5.56 -7.44 2.80
N LEU A 279 5.14 -8.71 2.72
CA LEU A 279 5.55 -9.75 3.67
C LEU A 279 7.07 -9.94 3.63
N MET A 280 7.68 -9.93 2.44
CA MET A 280 9.13 -9.97 2.29
C MET A 280 9.81 -8.76 2.93
N THR A 281 9.30 -7.55 2.74
CA THR A 281 9.83 -6.35 3.41
C THR A 281 9.71 -6.45 4.94
N ASN A 282 8.58 -6.93 5.45
CA ASN A 282 8.39 -7.15 6.89
C ASN A 282 9.39 -8.19 7.44
N LEU A 283 9.64 -9.26 6.69
CA LEU A 283 10.63 -10.27 7.04
C LEU A 283 12.05 -9.69 7.05
N LEU A 284 12.41 -8.88 6.05
CA LEU A 284 13.72 -8.22 5.96
C LEU A 284 13.93 -7.23 7.11
N LEU A 285 12.93 -6.38 7.40
CA LEU A 285 12.97 -5.42 8.50
C LEU A 285 13.13 -6.10 9.85
N SER A 286 12.26 -7.08 10.15
CA SER A 286 12.22 -7.75 11.45
C SER A 286 13.46 -8.62 11.71
N ARG A 287 13.92 -9.39 10.71
CA ARG A 287 15.04 -10.33 10.88
C ARG A 287 16.41 -9.70 10.68
N TYR A 288 16.55 -8.73 9.78
CA TYR A 288 17.85 -8.18 9.38
C TYR A 288 18.01 -6.72 9.77
N PHE A 289 17.21 -5.81 9.20
CA PHE A 289 17.49 -4.37 9.29
C PHE A 289 17.36 -3.82 10.72
N MET A 290 16.35 -4.24 11.48
CA MET A 290 16.20 -3.86 12.89
C MET A 290 17.35 -4.37 13.78
N LYS A 291 18.04 -5.44 13.37
CA LYS A 291 19.22 -5.99 14.06
C LYS A 291 20.54 -5.39 13.56
N GLY A 292 20.49 -4.37 12.70
CA GLY A 292 21.68 -3.78 12.06
C GLY A 292 22.39 -4.71 11.08
N ARG A 293 21.76 -5.82 10.69
CA ARG A 293 22.36 -6.78 9.75
C ARG A 293 22.01 -6.41 8.32
N LYS A 294 23.01 -6.51 7.44
CA LYS A 294 22.87 -6.32 6.01
C LYS A 294 22.50 -7.61 5.31
N VAL A 295 21.74 -7.48 4.24
CA VAL A 295 21.46 -8.58 3.30
C VAL A 295 22.42 -8.48 2.13
N ARG A 296 23.39 -9.41 2.07
CA ARG A 296 24.46 -9.45 1.06
C ARG A 296 23.93 -9.50 -0.37
N ILE A 297 22.78 -10.13 -0.60
CA ILE A 297 22.15 -10.20 -1.93
C ILE A 297 21.79 -8.80 -2.44
N LEU A 298 21.15 -7.98 -1.60
CA LEU A 298 20.77 -6.61 -1.96
C LEU A 298 22.00 -5.72 -2.19
N GLU A 299 23.06 -5.89 -1.39
CA GLU A 299 24.33 -5.20 -1.61
C GLU A 299 24.98 -5.60 -2.94
N ARG A 300 24.96 -6.90 -3.27
CA ARG A 300 25.54 -7.40 -4.51
C ARG A 300 24.79 -6.87 -5.74
N ILE A 301 23.46 -6.80 -5.67
CA ILE A 301 22.63 -6.21 -6.73
C ILE A 301 22.95 -4.72 -6.89
N TRP A 302 23.04 -3.96 -5.80
CA TRP A 302 23.38 -2.53 -5.87
C TRP A 302 24.82 -2.24 -6.33
N ALA A 303 25.76 -3.14 -6.02
CA ALA A 303 27.15 -3.03 -6.44
C ALA A 303 27.41 -3.56 -7.87
N MET A 304 26.36 -4.00 -8.58
CA MET A 304 26.49 -4.50 -9.94
C MET A 304 27.00 -3.44 -10.94
N PRO A 305 26.56 -2.16 -10.89
CA PRO A 305 26.99 -1.13 -11.85
C PRO A 305 28.50 -0.82 -11.83
N SER A 306 29.22 -1.17 -10.75
CA SER A 306 30.67 -0.92 -10.64
C SER A 306 31.53 -2.10 -11.09
N LYS A 307 30.94 -3.15 -11.67
CA LYS A 307 31.65 -4.37 -12.11
C LYS A 307 31.49 -4.55 -13.62
N GLY A 308 32.46 -5.21 -14.26
CA GLY A 308 32.43 -5.51 -15.69
C GLY A 308 31.18 -6.28 -16.17
N TYR A 309 30.48 -6.98 -15.26
CA TYR A 309 29.19 -7.61 -15.56
C TYR A 309 28.10 -6.63 -15.97
N PHE A 310 28.09 -5.40 -15.42
CA PHE A 310 27.12 -4.38 -15.85
C PHE A 310 27.40 -3.94 -17.28
N THR A 311 28.67 -3.75 -17.63
CA THR A 311 29.09 -3.45 -19.00
C THR A 311 28.70 -4.58 -19.96
N ALA A 312 28.81 -5.85 -19.53
CA ALA A 312 28.33 -6.99 -20.33
C ALA A 312 26.81 -6.98 -20.52
N ILE A 313 26.03 -6.67 -19.47
CA ILE A 313 24.56 -6.53 -19.58
C ILE A 313 24.20 -5.41 -20.53
N VAL A 314 24.86 -4.25 -20.43
CA VAL A 314 24.64 -3.12 -21.34
C VAL A 314 24.98 -3.52 -22.78
N ALA A 315 26.11 -4.19 -22.99
CA ALA A 315 26.53 -4.63 -24.33
C ALA A 315 25.53 -5.61 -24.99
N VAL A 316 24.83 -6.43 -24.20
CA VAL A 316 23.78 -7.33 -24.70
C VAL A 316 22.44 -6.62 -24.86
N PHE A 317 22.09 -5.72 -23.93
CA PHE A 317 20.81 -5.02 -23.93
C PHE A 317 20.67 -4.06 -25.12
N LEU A 318 21.72 -3.30 -25.45
CA LEU A 318 21.69 -2.33 -26.56
C LEU A 318 21.28 -2.95 -27.92
N PRO A 319 21.89 -4.05 -28.42
CA PRO A 319 21.47 -4.66 -29.68
C PRO A 319 20.10 -5.35 -29.57
N LEU A 320 19.78 -5.93 -28.41
CA LEU A 320 18.50 -6.60 -28.20
C LEU A 320 17.32 -5.62 -28.25
N GLU A 321 17.52 -4.40 -27.76
CA GLU A 321 16.54 -3.33 -27.83
C GLU A 321 16.23 -2.91 -29.27
N ILE A 322 17.27 -2.72 -30.09
CA ILE A 322 17.09 -2.40 -31.52
C ILE A 322 16.28 -3.51 -32.21
N LEU A 323 16.60 -4.77 -31.92
CA LEU A 323 15.86 -5.91 -32.46
C LEU A 323 14.40 -5.93 -31.99
N PHE A 324 14.14 -5.63 -30.71
CA PHE A 324 12.78 -5.51 -30.16
C PHE A 324 11.96 -4.43 -30.88
N ILE A 325 12.53 -3.23 -31.06
CA ILE A 325 11.84 -2.12 -31.74
C ILE A 325 11.58 -2.46 -33.21
N VAL A 326 12.59 -2.92 -33.95
CA VAL A 326 12.45 -3.26 -35.37
C VAL A 326 11.41 -4.36 -35.57
N THR A 327 11.44 -5.40 -34.72
CA THR A 327 10.46 -6.50 -34.80
C THR A 327 9.05 -6.00 -34.46
N SER A 328 8.91 -5.15 -33.45
CA SER A 328 7.60 -4.61 -33.03
C SER A 328 7.00 -3.70 -34.10
N VAL A 329 7.82 -2.91 -34.79
CA VAL A 329 7.39 -2.07 -35.91
C VAL A 329 7.04 -2.93 -37.13
N TYR A 330 7.91 -3.89 -37.50
CA TYR A 330 7.71 -4.77 -38.65
C TYR A 330 6.45 -5.62 -38.53
N LEU A 331 6.18 -6.18 -37.35
CA LEU A 331 4.98 -6.97 -37.07
C LEU A 331 3.73 -6.13 -36.76
N GLY A 332 3.86 -4.80 -36.69
CA GLY A 332 2.74 -3.90 -36.39
C GLY A 332 2.25 -3.94 -34.94
N TYR A 333 3.02 -4.53 -34.02
CA TYR A 333 2.66 -4.63 -32.60
C TYR A 333 2.59 -3.28 -31.88
N PHE A 334 3.21 -2.23 -32.41
CA PHE A 334 3.11 -0.87 -31.88
C PHE A 334 1.67 -0.32 -31.83
N ARG A 335 0.71 -0.98 -32.50
CA ARG A 335 -0.72 -0.66 -32.41
C ARG A 335 -1.38 -1.11 -31.10
N ASN A 336 -0.71 -1.95 -30.31
CA ASN A 336 -1.14 -2.30 -28.96
C ASN A 336 -0.51 -1.32 -27.97
N LEU A 337 -1.33 -0.74 -27.08
CA LEU A 337 -0.85 0.28 -26.12
C LEU A 337 0.28 -0.22 -25.20
N THR A 338 0.24 -1.49 -24.80
CA THR A 338 1.27 -2.08 -23.94
C THR A 338 2.62 -2.12 -24.64
N VAL A 339 2.65 -2.57 -25.90
CA VAL A 339 3.89 -2.61 -26.69
C VAL A 339 4.35 -1.21 -27.05
N PHE A 340 3.44 -0.33 -27.44
CA PHE A 340 3.73 1.09 -27.71
C PHE A 340 4.44 1.75 -26.52
N SER A 341 3.89 1.56 -25.32
CA SER A 341 4.45 2.11 -24.08
C SER A 341 5.72 1.39 -23.64
N ALA A 342 5.83 0.09 -23.90
CA ALA A 342 7.06 -0.67 -23.65
C ALA A 342 8.22 -0.12 -24.47
N ILE A 343 8.00 0.22 -25.76
CA ILE A 343 8.99 0.88 -26.62
C ILE A 343 9.42 2.23 -26.03
N ASN A 344 8.49 3.03 -25.50
CA ASN A 344 8.85 4.28 -24.84
C ASN A 344 9.72 4.04 -23.59
N ILE A 345 9.29 3.16 -22.69
CA ILE A 345 10.04 2.84 -21.46
C ILE A 345 11.40 2.24 -21.79
N SER A 346 11.48 1.39 -22.79
CA SER A 346 12.71 0.73 -23.19
C SER A 346 13.68 1.70 -23.85
N MET A 347 13.22 2.65 -24.67
CA MET A 347 14.02 3.76 -25.19
C MET A 347 14.57 4.67 -24.08
N PHE A 348 13.76 4.95 -23.06
CA PHE A 348 14.21 5.69 -21.87
C PHE A 348 15.32 4.93 -21.13
N VAL A 349 15.12 3.64 -20.85
CA VAL A 349 16.14 2.78 -20.22
C VAL A 349 17.39 2.69 -21.10
N TYR A 350 17.23 2.55 -22.41
CA TYR A 350 18.31 2.54 -23.38
C TYR A 350 19.11 3.83 -23.30
N GLY A 351 18.47 4.99 -23.22
CA GLY A 351 19.15 6.28 -23.06
C GLY A 351 20.01 6.34 -21.79
N ILE A 352 19.50 5.82 -20.67
CA ILE A 352 20.26 5.74 -19.40
C ILE A 352 21.51 4.89 -19.60
N LEU A 353 21.36 3.69 -20.17
CA LEU A 353 22.46 2.75 -20.36
C LEU A 353 23.46 3.22 -21.42
N PHE A 354 22.98 3.84 -22.49
CA PHE A 354 23.80 4.43 -23.55
C PHE A 354 24.68 5.54 -22.99
N TYR A 355 24.08 6.51 -22.27
CA TYR A 355 24.87 7.56 -21.62
C TYR A 355 25.89 6.94 -20.66
N HIS A 356 25.47 5.91 -19.90
CA HIS A 356 26.37 5.26 -18.96
C HIS A 356 27.60 4.64 -19.66
N ALA A 357 27.38 3.93 -20.77
CA ALA A 357 28.45 3.33 -21.57
C ALA A 357 29.37 4.40 -22.16
N VAL A 358 28.81 5.46 -22.74
CA VAL A 358 29.59 6.58 -23.32
C VAL A 358 30.46 7.24 -22.26
N ALA A 359 29.91 7.54 -21.09
CA ALA A 359 30.67 8.18 -20.02
C ALA A 359 31.72 7.26 -19.38
N GLN A 360 31.52 5.93 -19.37
CA GLN A 360 32.56 4.98 -19.00
C GLN A 360 33.73 4.99 -20.01
N ILE A 361 33.43 5.03 -21.31
CA ILE A 361 34.45 5.03 -22.38
C ILE A 361 35.24 6.33 -22.38
N LEU A 362 34.55 7.47 -22.25
CA LEU A 362 35.18 8.79 -22.32
C LEU A 362 35.75 9.28 -20.98
N GLY A 363 35.39 8.64 -19.86
CA GLY A 363 35.89 9.01 -18.53
C GLY A 363 35.38 10.35 -18.00
N PHE A 364 34.31 10.91 -18.57
CA PHE A 364 33.80 12.23 -18.16
C PHE A 364 32.96 12.15 -16.89
N ARG A 365 33.27 13.02 -15.92
CA ARG A 365 32.42 13.33 -14.78
C ARG A 365 32.19 14.84 -14.75
N ILE A 366 30.92 15.23 -14.73
CA ILE A 366 30.51 16.64 -14.73
C ILE A 366 29.98 16.95 -13.34
N ASN A 367 30.54 17.97 -12.71
CA ASN A 367 30.00 18.44 -11.43
C ASN A 367 28.77 19.30 -11.71
N ILE A 368 27.57 18.75 -11.50
CA ILE A 368 26.31 19.43 -11.75
C ILE A 368 25.85 20.08 -10.43
N PRO A 369 25.62 21.40 -10.38
CA PRO A 369 25.10 22.04 -9.18
C PRO A 369 23.63 21.64 -8.93
N ALA A 370 23.23 21.55 -7.67
CA ALA A 370 21.95 20.97 -7.24
C ALA A 370 20.70 21.58 -7.93
N TYR A 371 20.69 22.88 -8.21
CA TYR A 371 19.55 23.51 -8.92
C TYR A 371 19.41 23.00 -10.36
N ILE A 372 20.53 22.73 -11.05
CA ILE A 372 20.52 22.13 -12.39
C ILE A 372 20.08 20.67 -12.32
N GLU A 373 20.43 19.95 -11.25
CA GLU A 373 19.94 18.57 -11.04
C GLU A 373 18.41 18.52 -11.08
N TYR A 374 17.72 19.40 -10.33
CA TYR A 374 16.26 19.45 -10.32
C TYR A 374 15.67 19.82 -11.69
N ILE A 375 16.29 20.73 -12.43
CA ILE A 375 15.86 21.09 -13.78
C ILE A 375 15.99 19.89 -14.72
N ILE A 376 17.12 19.18 -14.69
CA ILE A 376 17.33 18.00 -15.54
C ILE A 376 16.33 16.90 -15.18
N ILE A 377 16.03 16.69 -13.89
CA ILE A 377 14.99 15.74 -13.45
C ILE A 377 13.64 16.14 -14.06
N ALA A 378 13.23 17.40 -13.91
CA ALA A 378 11.95 17.88 -14.42
C ALA A 378 11.84 17.74 -15.95
N VAL A 379 12.90 18.12 -16.68
CA VAL A 379 12.95 18.02 -18.14
C VAL A 379 12.94 16.57 -18.60
N SER A 380 13.76 15.70 -17.99
CA SER A 380 13.78 14.26 -18.29
C SER A 380 12.38 13.66 -18.11
N THR A 381 11.75 13.91 -16.97
CA THR A 381 10.41 13.41 -16.66
C THR A 381 9.35 13.95 -17.62
N LEU A 382 9.38 15.24 -17.95
CA LEU A 382 8.44 15.84 -18.90
C LEU A 382 8.59 15.24 -20.30
N LEU A 383 9.82 15.07 -20.78
CA LEU A 383 10.10 14.45 -22.08
C LEU A 383 9.62 12.99 -22.14
N MET A 384 9.76 12.24 -21.03
CA MET A 384 9.25 10.87 -20.93
C MET A 384 7.71 10.84 -21.01
N PHE A 385 7.04 11.80 -20.37
CA PHE A 385 5.57 11.84 -20.31
C PHE A 385 4.89 12.46 -21.53
N ILE A 386 5.62 13.19 -22.39
CA ILE A 386 5.09 13.75 -23.64
C ILE A 386 4.43 12.68 -24.51
N TRP A 387 4.93 11.44 -24.48
CA TRP A 387 4.37 10.30 -25.22
C TRP A 387 2.92 9.96 -24.88
N TYR A 388 2.50 10.33 -23.67
CA TYR A 388 1.19 10.00 -23.12
C TYR A 388 0.19 11.16 -23.27
N ILE A 389 0.55 12.21 -24.01
CA ILE A 389 -0.37 13.28 -24.41
C ILE A 389 -1.27 12.76 -25.55
N PRO A 390 -2.60 12.70 -25.40
CA PRO A 390 -3.48 12.01 -26.34
C PRO A 390 -3.33 12.39 -27.81
N ALA A 391 -3.14 13.68 -28.11
CA ALA A 391 -2.92 14.17 -29.46
C ALA A 391 -1.62 13.59 -30.06
N LEU A 392 -0.51 13.69 -29.33
CA LEU A 392 0.79 13.20 -29.80
C LEU A 392 0.84 11.67 -29.91
N THR A 393 0.18 10.97 -28.98
CA THR A 393 0.04 9.52 -29.07
C THR A 393 -0.68 9.13 -30.36
N THR A 394 -1.80 9.80 -30.68
CA THR A 394 -2.58 9.54 -31.91
C THR A 394 -1.75 9.82 -33.18
N ASP A 395 -1.04 10.94 -33.20
CA ASP A 395 -0.15 11.30 -34.32
C ASP A 395 1.00 10.29 -34.48
N SER A 396 1.58 9.81 -33.37
CA SER A 396 2.68 8.84 -33.44
C SER A 396 2.28 7.46 -33.94
N VAL A 397 1.02 7.06 -33.75
CA VAL A 397 0.53 5.77 -34.26
C VAL A 397 0.20 5.85 -35.75
N THR A 398 -0.11 7.05 -36.25
CA THR A 398 -0.53 7.27 -37.65
C THR A 398 0.62 7.75 -38.55
N LEU A 399 1.58 8.50 -38.00
CA LEU A 399 2.67 9.12 -38.73
C LEU A 399 4.04 8.66 -38.21
N VAL A 400 4.84 8.06 -39.10
CA VAL A 400 6.18 7.53 -38.79
C VAL A 400 7.12 8.61 -38.27
N SER A 401 7.03 9.84 -38.79
CA SER A 401 7.86 10.96 -38.35
C SER A 401 7.64 11.29 -36.86
N TYR A 402 6.38 11.30 -36.41
CA TYR A 402 6.03 11.52 -35.01
C TYR A 402 6.51 10.37 -34.14
N PHE A 403 6.34 9.11 -34.58
CA PHE A 403 6.86 7.95 -33.86
C PHE A 403 8.38 8.03 -33.63
N VAL A 404 9.14 8.37 -34.68
CA VAL A 404 10.60 8.52 -34.60
C VAL A 404 10.99 9.68 -33.70
N MET A 405 10.34 10.84 -33.83
CA MET A 405 10.59 12.00 -32.99
C MET A 405 10.35 11.68 -31.51
N MET A 406 9.25 11.01 -31.20
CA MET A 406 8.93 10.52 -29.86
C MET A 406 10.01 9.52 -29.38
N GLY A 407 10.45 8.59 -30.23
CA GLY A 407 11.61 7.72 -29.96
C GLY A 407 12.83 8.49 -29.46
N PHE A 408 13.20 9.54 -30.19
CA PHE A 408 14.33 10.40 -29.83
C PHE A 408 14.09 11.19 -28.54
N THR A 409 12.88 11.71 -28.29
CA THR A 409 12.62 12.45 -27.03
C THR A 409 12.76 11.54 -25.81
N SER A 410 12.31 10.29 -25.90
CA SER A 410 12.47 9.29 -24.84
C SER A 410 13.93 8.90 -24.63
N LEU A 411 14.67 8.70 -25.72
CA LEU A 411 16.11 8.44 -25.67
C LEU A 411 16.87 9.59 -24.99
N ILE A 412 16.57 10.85 -25.36
CA ILE A 412 17.17 12.05 -24.76
C ILE A 412 16.80 12.14 -23.28
N SER A 413 15.53 11.92 -22.95
CA SER A 413 15.06 11.86 -21.56
C SER A 413 15.86 10.85 -20.73
N GLY A 414 16.08 9.65 -21.28
CA GLY A 414 16.88 8.60 -20.67
C GLY A 414 18.35 9.00 -20.51
N ALA A 415 18.95 9.61 -21.53
CA ALA A 415 20.33 10.08 -21.47
C ALA A 415 20.52 11.17 -20.40
N LEU A 416 19.58 12.10 -20.26
CA LEU A 416 19.54 13.09 -19.19
C LEU A 416 19.44 12.43 -17.81
N ALA A 417 18.62 11.39 -17.68
CA ALA A 417 18.53 10.61 -16.45
C ALA A 417 19.85 9.86 -16.14
N GLY A 418 20.50 9.29 -17.16
CA GLY A 418 21.81 8.65 -17.04
C GLY A 418 22.91 9.62 -16.62
N LEU A 419 22.91 10.84 -17.17
CA LEU A 419 23.78 11.94 -16.80
C LEU A 419 23.68 12.25 -15.30
N LEU A 420 22.47 12.41 -14.79
CA LEU A 420 22.25 12.63 -13.36
C LEU A 420 22.69 11.43 -12.52
N PHE A 421 22.30 10.22 -12.92
CA PHE A 421 22.59 9.01 -12.16
C PHE A 421 24.08 8.79 -11.93
N GLN A 422 24.94 9.19 -12.87
CA GLN A 422 26.39 9.09 -12.74
C GLN A 422 27.04 10.20 -11.90
N ASN A 423 26.50 11.42 -11.95
CA ASN A 423 27.12 12.59 -11.33
C ASN A 423 26.62 12.87 -9.91
N ILE A 424 25.51 12.24 -9.51
CA ILE A 424 24.92 12.39 -8.18
C ILE A 424 25.63 11.50 -7.14
N ASN A 425 25.76 12.02 -5.91
CA ASN A 425 26.28 11.27 -4.75
C ASN A 425 25.56 9.92 -4.54
N THR A 426 26.28 8.89 -4.08
CA THR A 426 25.77 7.52 -3.90
C THR A 426 24.45 7.42 -3.14
N ARG A 427 24.23 8.29 -2.14
CA ARG A 427 22.97 8.34 -1.37
C ARG A 427 21.81 8.94 -2.16
N HIS A 428 22.04 10.05 -2.85
CA HIS A 428 21.03 10.69 -3.71
C HIS A 428 20.72 9.84 -4.95
N ARG A 429 21.71 9.09 -5.46
CA ARG A 429 21.54 8.13 -6.56
C ARG A 429 20.51 7.05 -6.23
N LEU A 430 20.43 6.65 -4.97
CA LEU A 430 19.48 5.66 -4.50
C LEU A 430 18.06 6.21 -4.43
N LEU A 431 17.89 7.45 -3.93
CA LEU A 431 16.60 8.15 -3.97
C LEU A 431 16.15 8.40 -5.41
N TYR A 432 17.10 8.74 -6.29
CA TYR A 432 16.82 8.95 -7.70
C TYR A 432 16.43 7.65 -8.41
N PHE A 433 17.05 6.51 -8.08
CA PHE A 433 16.62 5.21 -8.58
C PHE A 433 15.17 4.88 -8.19
N GLN A 434 14.78 5.15 -6.94
CA GLN A 434 13.39 4.98 -6.50
C GLN A 434 12.45 5.89 -7.26
N TYR A 435 12.83 7.16 -7.47
CA TYR A 435 12.05 8.09 -8.27
C TYR A 435 11.80 7.57 -9.69
N LEU A 436 12.85 7.07 -10.36
CA LEU A 436 12.75 6.53 -11.72
C LEU A 436 11.82 5.31 -11.80
N THR A 437 11.90 4.39 -10.82
CA THR A 437 11.01 3.22 -10.79
C THR A 437 9.57 3.59 -10.44
N MET A 438 9.36 4.56 -9.54
CA MET A 438 8.04 5.08 -9.19
C MET A 438 7.36 5.77 -10.37
N MET A 439 8.09 6.61 -11.12
CA MET A 439 7.56 7.37 -12.25
C MET A 439 6.77 6.48 -13.22
N ILE A 440 7.31 5.30 -13.54
CA ILE A 440 6.66 4.33 -14.45
C ILE A 440 5.41 3.73 -13.80
N SER A 441 5.46 3.36 -12.50
CA SER A 441 4.31 2.80 -11.80
C SER A 441 3.17 3.82 -11.63
N THR A 442 3.49 5.09 -11.34
CA THR A 442 2.49 6.14 -11.14
C THR A 442 1.72 6.41 -12.42
N LEU A 443 2.38 6.36 -13.58
CA LEU A 443 1.70 6.46 -14.88
C LEU A 443 0.62 5.39 -15.04
N ALA A 444 0.98 4.13 -14.82
CA ALA A 444 0.06 3.01 -14.94
C ALA A 444 -1.12 3.17 -13.98
N ILE A 445 -0.87 3.61 -12.74
CA ILE A 445 -1.92 3.88 -11.75
C ILE A 445 -2.85 5.01 -12.22
N VAL A 446 -2.32 6.12 -12.73
CA VAL A 446 -3.13 7.26 -13.20
C VAL A 446 -4.01 6.85 -14.38
N VAL A 447 -3.43 6.16 -15.37
CA VAL A 447 -4.17 5.67 -16.55
C VAL A 447 -5.29 4.73 -16.11
N PHE A 448 -4.98 3.81 -15.21
CA PHE A 448 -5.95 2.87 -14.65
C PHE A 448 -7.11 3.58 -13.94
N TYR A 449 -6.80 4.55 -13.08
CA TYR A 449 -7.80 5.28 -12.29
C TYR A 449 -8.74 6.09 -13.19
N ILE A 450 -8.20 6.81 -14.18
CA ILE A 450 -9.00 7.56 -15.13
C ILE A 450 -9.85 6.62 -15.99
N SER A 451 -9.27 5.50 -16.45
CA SER A 451 -9.98 4.56 -17.33
C SER A 451 -11.11 3.82 -16.61
N VAL A 452 -10.86 3.37 -15.38
CA VAL A 452 -11.77 2.49 -14.63
C VAL A 452 -12.78 3.29 -13.81
N ILE A 453 -12.36 4.36 -13.14
CA ILE A 453 -13.23 5.07 -12.19
C ILE A 453 -13.92 6.24 -12.85
N ALA A 454 -13.20 7.02 -13.67
CA ALA A 454 -13.84 8.08 -14.46
C ALA A 454 -14.54 7.54 -15.71
N LEU A 455 -14.42 6.23 -16.00
CA LEU A 455 -14.96 5.57 -17.19
C LEU A 455 -14.56 6.31 -18.48
N HIS A 456 -13.36 6.88 -18.50
CA HIS A 456 -12.92 7.77 -19.57
C HIS A 456 -11.84 7.10 -20.42
N VAL A 457 -12.04 7.07 -21.73
CA VAL A 457 -11.06 6.55 -22.69
C VAL A 457 -10.05 7.66 -23.01
N ILE A 458 -8.86 7.60 -22.40
CA ILE A 458 -7.81 8.62 -22.56
C ILE A 458 -7.34 8.68 -24.02
N TRP A 459 -7.07 7.51 -24.60
CA TRP A 459 -6.65 7.36 -25.99
C TRP A 459 -7.71 6.59 -26.78
N PRO A 460 -8.56 7.28 -27.56
CA PRO A 460 -9.62 6.64 -28.33
C PRO A 460 -9.13 5.52 -29.26
N TYR A 461 -7.89 5.62 -29.76
CA TYR A 461 -7.30 4.63 -30.68
C TYR A 461 -7.13 3.23 -30.06
N PHE A 462 -6.78 3.13 -28.76
CA PHE A 462 -6.49 1.85 -28.09
C PHE A 462 -7.72 1.29 -27.33
N GLY A 463 -8.80 2.06 -27.20
CA GLY A 463 -9.98 1.66 -26.43
C GLY A 463 -9.72 1.53 -24.92
N MET A 464 -10.77 1.20 -24.15
CA MET A 464 -10.68 1.10 -22.69
C MET A 464 -9.98 -0.19 -22.23
N ALA A 465 -10.22 -1.31 -22.93
CA ALA A 465 -9.66 -2.61 -22.55
C ALA A 465 -8.13 -2.62 -22.61
N GLU A 466 -7.53 -2.06 -23.66
CA GLU A 466 -6.06 -1.99 -23.76
C GLU A 466 -5.44 -1.02 -22.75
N GLN A 467 -6.14 0.05 -22.37
CA GLN A 467 -5.69 0.97 -21.31
C GLN A 467 -5.63 0.28 -19.94
N ILE A 468 -6.62 -0.56 -19.66
CA ILE A 468 -6.64 -1.38 -18.45
C ILE A 468 -5.51 -2.42 -18.51
N GLU A 469 -5.37 -3.16 -19.62
CA GLU A 469 -4.30 -4.16 -19.80
C GLU A 469 -2.91 -3.55 -19.65
N PHE A 470 -2.63 -2.45 -20.37
CA PHE A 470 -1.40 -1.68 -20.26
C PHE A 470 -1.08 -1.34 -18.81
N SER A 471 -2.08 -0.79 -18.10
CA SER A 471 -1.89 -0.37 -16.72
C SER A 471 -1.55 -1.56 -15.83
N LEU A 472 -2.26 -2.67 -15.95
CA LEU A 472 -2.03 -3.87 -15.15
C LEU A 472 -0.66 -4.50 -15.44
N VAL A 473 -0.24 -4.56 -16.70
CA VAL A 473 1.05 -5.13 -17.12
C VAL A 473 2.22 -4.28 -16.65
N ILE A 474 2.22 -2.98 -16.97
CA ILE A 474 3.30 -2.08 -16.55
C ILE A 474 3.39 -2.00 -15.03
N TRP A 475 2.24 -1.99 -14.36
CA TRP A 475 2.23 -1.97 -12.93
C TRP A 475 2.78 -3.27 -12.32
N GLY A 476 2.37 -4.44 -12.83
CA GLY A 476 2.91 -5.74 -12.40
C GLY A 476 4.41 -5.89 -12.59
N ILE A 477 4.93 -5.35 -13.70
CA ILE A 477 6.37 -5.33 -13.99
C ILE A 477 7.10 -4.35 -13.07
N SER A 478 6.55 -3.15 -12.83
CA SER A 478 7.21 -2.10 -12.04
C SER A 478 7.28 -2.41 -10.53
N LEU A 479 6.29 -3.12 -9.97
CA LEU A 479 6.20 -3.44 -8.55
C LEU A 479 7.47 -4.10 -7.96
N PRO A 480 8.03 -5.17 -8.56
CA PRO A 480 9.30 -5.75 -8.10
C PRO A 480 10.48 -4.77 -8.11
N PHE A 481 10.57 -3.86 -9.09
CA PHE A 481 11.67 -2.89 -9.17
C PHE A 481 11.54 -1.80 -8.11
N VAL A 482 10.32 -1.31 -7.89
CA VAL A 482 10.00 -0.38 -6.81
C VAL A 482 10.31 -1.01 -5.45
N TRP A 483 9.89 -2.26 -5.24
CA TRP A 483 10.23 -3.02 -4.04
C TRP A 483 11.75 -3.20 -3.87
N LEU A 484 12.47 -3.53 -4.94
CA LEU A 484 13.92 -3.71 -4.88
C LEU A 484 14.62 -2.40 -4.51
N GLY A 485 14.27 -1.28 -5.15
CA GLY A 485 14.82 0.04 -4.83
C GLY A 485 14.53 0.46 -3.39
N THR A 486 13.34 0.13 -2.89
CA THR A 486 12.92 0.32 -1.50
C THR A 486 13.80 -0.45 -0.53
N ASN A 487 13.99 -1.75 -0.74
CA ASN A 487 14.75 -2.59 0.19
C ASN A 487 16.27 -2.37 0.09
N ILE A 488 16.79 -1.98 -1.08
CA ILE A 488 18.20 -1.55 -1.21
C ILE A 488 18.45 -0.27 -0.38
N SER A 489 17.50 0.69 -0.38
CA SER A 489 17.55 1.88 0.48
C SER A 489 17.70 1.53 1.94
N LEU A 490 16.75 0.74 2.45
CA LEU A 490 16.72 0.31 3.85
C LEU A 490 17.98 -0.47 4.22
N ASN A 491 18.48 -1.32 3.32
CA ASN A 491 19.70 -2.10 3.52
C ASN A 491 20.96 -1.21 3.56
N SER A 492 21.04 -0.16 2.74
CA SER A 492 22.18 0.76 2.73
C SER A 492 22.25 1.59 4.02
N GLU A 493 21.10 2.02 4.55
CA GLU A 493 21.01 2.73 5.81
C GLU A 493 21.26 1.81 7.02
N SER A 494 21.17 0.49 6.84
CA SER A 494 21.27 -0.48 7.94
C SER A 494 22.65 -0.49 8.62
N SER A 495 23.73 -0.17 7.90
CA SER A 495 25.13 -0.22 8.40
C SER A 495 25.76 1.09 8.80
N ALA A 496 25.16 2.24 8.48
CA ALA A 496 25.69 3.54 8.88
C ALA A 496 25.56 3.82 10.40
N ALA A 497 25.04 2.85 11.16
CA ALA A 497 24.51 3.04 12.51
C ALA A 497 24.87 1.90 13.48
N VAL A 498 26.06 1.30 13.38
CA VAL A 498 26.67 0.74 14.58
C VAL A 498 27.26 1.93 15.32
N PRO A 499 26.69 2.39 16.45
CA PRO A 499 27.47 3.23 17.34
C PRO A 499 28.68 2.39 17.71
N VAL A 500 29.87 2.80 17.25
CA VAL A 500 31.08 2.47 17.97
C VAL A 500 30.83 3.11 19.33
N ILE A 501 30.37 2.32 20.29
CA ILE A 501 30.50 2.69 21.69
C ILE A 501 32.01 2.89 21.79
N PRO A 502 32.51 4.13 21.98
CA PRO A 502 33.92 4.27 22.28
C PRO A 502 34.09 3.40 23.52
N TYR A 503 34.89 2.34 23.39
CA TYR A 503 35.46 1.73 24.58
C TYR A 503 36.09 2.92 25.31
N MET A 504 35.44 3.34 26.39
CA MET A 504 36.11 4.16 27.38
C MET A 504 37.25 3.28 27.82
N ASP A 505 38.42 3.53 27.23
CA ASP A 505 39.69 3.10 27.74
C ASP A 505 39.78 3.79 29.11
N SER A 506 39.26 3.09 30.13
CA SER A 506 39.35 3.51 31.51
C SER A 506 40.83 3.47 31.82
N GLY A 507 41.49 4.61 31.62
CA GLY A 507 42.89 4.81 31.94
C GLY A 507 43.14 4.34 33.37
N MET A 508 43.70 3.14 33.48
CA MET A 508 44.47 2.74 34.64
C MET A 508 45.63 3.72 34.73
N LYS A 509 45.45 4.79 35.51
CA LYS A 509 46.58 5.48 36.11
C LYS A 509 47.18 4.50 37.11
N GLU A 510 48.38 4.02 36.79
CA GLU A 510 49.25 3.38 37.77
C GLU A 510 49.46 4.35 38.95
N PRO A 511 49.29 3.89 40.21
CA PRO A 511 49.69 4.68 41.36
C PRO A 511 51.22 4.60 41.50
N THR A 512 51.88 5.74 41.30
CA THR A 512 53.25 6.00 41.77
C THR A 512 53.30 6.17 43.26
#